data_AF-A0A430UFW0-F1
#
_entry.id   AF-A0A430UFW0-F1
#
_cell.length_a   1.000
_cell.length_b   1.000
_cell.length_c   1.000
_cell.angle_alpha   90.00
_cell.angle_beta   90.00
_cell.angle_gamma   90.00
#
_symmetry.space_group_name_H-M   'P 1'
#
loop_
_entity.id
_entity.type
_entity.pdbx_description
1 polymer ?
#
loop_
_entity_poly.entity_id
_entity_poly.type
_entity_poly.pdbx_seq_one_letter_code
_entity_poly.pdbx_strand_id
1 'polypeptide(L)'
;RLPMMVRAPFPIRAVQVDGGSEFMSDFEEACERLGVKLFVLPPRSPKLNGHVERMQRTFRDEFYTRPLPSQIPELQRELDAYLD
;
A
#
# COMPACT_ATOMS: atom_id res chain seq x y z
N ARG A 1 14.66 -5.98 -1.88
CA ARG A 1 13.81 -6.81 -2.79
C ARG A 1 12.39 -6.28 -2.62
N LEU A 2 11.78 -5.65 -3.64
CA LEU A 2 10.45 -5.04 -3.52
C LEU A 2 9.39 -6.16 -3.54
N PRO A 3 8.90 -6.64 -2.37
CA PRO A 3 8.17 -7.91 -2.28
C PRO A 3 6.81 -7.81 -2.97
N MET A 4 6.20 -6.63 -2.92
CA MET A 4 4.86 -6.37 -3.45
C MET A 4 4.77 -6.55 -4.96
N MET A 5 5.76 -6.06 -5.73
CA MET A 5 5.76 -6.19 -7.19
C MET A 5 5.87 -7.66 -7.65
N VAL A 6 6.53 -8.50 -6.84
CA VAL A 6 6.69 -9.93 -7.14
C VAL A 6 5.49 -10.74 -6.69
N ARG A 7 4.78 -10.30 -5.64
CA ARG A 7 3.61 -10.99 -5.08
C ARG A 7 2.28 -10.61 -5.72
N ALA A 8 2.19 -9.47 -6.40
CA ALA A 8 0.94 -9.05 -7.02
C ALA A 8 0.48 -10.11 -8.05
N PRO A 9 -0.82 -10.50 -8.04
CA PRO A 9 -1.34 -11.51 -8.96
C PRO A 9 -1.47 -11.00 -10.41
N PHE A 10 -1.07 -9.75 -10.66
CA PHE A 10 -1.10 -9.09 -11.97
C PHE A 10 0.06 -8.10 -12.10
N PRO A 11 0.48 -7.76 -13.33
CA PRO A 11 1.49 -6.74 -13.57
C PRO A 11 1.04 -5.36 -13.06
N ILE A 12 1.82 -4.77 -12.16
CA ILE A 12 1.59 -3.40 -11.69
C ILE A 12 2.10 -2.43 -12.76
N ARG A 13 1.19 -1.73 -13.43
CA ARG A 13 1.51 -0.76 -14.49
C ARG A 13 1.55 0.69 -14.00
N ALA A 14 0.85 0.96 -12.92
CA ALA A 14 0.73 2.29 -12.36
C ALA A 14 0.42 2.23 -10.85
N VAL A 15 0.75 3.29 -10.14
CA VAL A 15 0.40 3.53 -8.74
C VAL A 15 -0.21 4.93 -8.63
N GLN A 16 -1.27 5.04 -7.83
CA GLN A 16 -1.88 6.31 -7.46
C GLN A 16 -1.55 6.61 -6.00
N VAL A 17 -1.10 7.83 -5.72
CA VAL A 17 -0.70 8.30 -4.38
C VAL A 17 -1.40 9.61 -4.05
N ASP A 18 -1.46 9.97 -2.76
CA ASP A 18 -1.81 11.33 -2.37
C ASP A 18 -0.60 12.28 -2.54
N GLY A 19 -0.80 13.56 -2.22
CA GLY A 19 0.25 14.58 -2.33
C GLY A 19 1.25 14.59 -1.17
N GLY A 20 1.34 13.51 -0.38
CA GLY A 20 2.30 13.36 0.71
C GLY A 20 3.75 13.42 0.21
N SER A 21 4.62 14.07 0.97
CA SER A 21 6.03 14.24 0.62
C SER A 21 6.81 12.92 0.59
N GLU A 22 6.32 11.88 1.26
CA GLU A 22 6.87 10.53 1.24
C GLU A 22 6.82 9.87 -0.15
N PHE A 23 6.00 10.40 -1.06
CA PHE A 23 5.87 9.93 -2.45
C PHE A 23 6.66 10.78 -3.45
N MET A 24 7.50 11.70 -2.97
CA MET A 24 8.34 12.57 -3.80
C MET A 24 9.80 12.05 -3.85
N SER A 25 10.59 12.55 -4.79
CA SER A 25 12.03 12.24 -4.91
C SER A 25 12.27 10.73 -5.10
N ASP A 26 12.79 10.04 -4.08
CA ASP A 26 13.24 8.65 -4.17
C ASP A 26 12.13 7.69 -4.61
N PHE A 27 10.88 8.00 -4.26
CA PHE A 27 9.72 7.22 -4.69
C PHE A 27 9.43 7.39 -6.18
N GLU A 28 9.53 8.63 -6.69
CA GLU A 28 9.35 8.94 -8.11
C GLU A 28 10.45 8.27 -8.95
N GLU A 29 11.71 8.37 -8.51
CA GLU A 29 12.85 7.71 -9.14
C GLU A 29 12.70 6.18 -9.13
N ALA A 30 12.18 5.61 -8.04
CA ALA A 30 11.91 4.19 -7.95
C ALA A 30 10.83 3.76 -8.94
N CYS A 31 9.71 4.49 -9.02
CA CYS A 31 8.65 4.24 -9.99
C CYS A 31 9.17 4.29 -11.43
N GLU A 32 9.98 5.29 -11.77
CA GLU A 32 10.60 5.43 -13.08
C GLU A 32 11.51 4.25 -13.42
N ARG A 33 12.44 3.90 -12.52
CA ARG A 33 13.35 2.75 -12.69
C ARG A 33 12.61 1.42 -12.87
N LEU A 34 11.42 1.29 -12.28
CA LEU A 34 10.59 0.10 -12.34
C LEU A 34 9.59 0.11 -13.52
N GLY A 35 9.54 1.20 -14.30
CA GLY A 35 8.60 1.35 -15.41
C GLY A 35 7.13 1.48 -14.96
N VAL A 36 6.90 1.94 -13.73
CA VAL A 36 5.56 2.09 -13.13
C VAL A 36 5.14 3.55 -13.22
N LYS A 37 3.97 3.83 -13.81
CA LYS A 37 3.43 5.20 -13.89
C LYS A 37 2.97 5.68 -12.52
N LEU A 38 3.39 6.87 -12.11
CA LEU A 38 2.95 7.50 -10.87
C LEU A 38 1.85 8.54 -11.15
N PHE A 39 0.73 8.45 -10.44
CA PHE A 39 -0.37 9.42 -10.48
C PHE A 39 -0.56 10.05 -9.10
N VAL A 40 -0.24 11.33 -8.97
CA VAL A 40 -0.48 12.09 -7.74
C VAL A 40 -1.89 12.67 -7.77
N LEU A 41 -2.66 12.44 -6.71
CA LEU A 41 -4.02 12.98 -6.60
C LEU A 41 -4.02 14.51 -6.55
N PRO A 42 -4.96 15.18 -7.26
CA PRO A 42 -5.09 16.62 -7.15
C PRO A 42 -5.45 17.03 -5.71
N PRO A 43 -4.95 18.19 -5.23
CA PRO A 43 -5.26 18.68 -3.89
C PRO A 43 -6.77 18.70 -3.62
N ARG A 44 -7.15 18.42 -2.37
CA ARG A 44 -8.57 18.46 -1.92
C ARG A 44 -9.50 17.50 -2.66
N SER A 45 -8.99 16.34 -3.10
CA SER A 45 -9.78 15.30 -3.77
C SER A 45 -9.94 14.00 -2.96
N PRO A 46 -10.40 14.06 -1.69
CA PRO A 46 -10.46 12.89 -0.80
C PRO A 46 -11.32 11.75 -1.36
N LYS A 47 -12.34 12.07 -2.17
CA LYS A 47 -13.23 11.08 -2.80
C LYS A 47 -12.48 10.09 -3.71
N LEU A 48 -11.33 10.49 -4.26
CA LEU A 48 -10.52 9.63 -5.12
C LEU A 48 -9.70 8.60 -4.33
N ASN A 49 -9.64 8.72 -3.00
CA ASN A 49 -8.95 7.79 -2.10
C ASN A 49 -9.90 6.84 -1.35
N GLY A 50 -11.21 6.90 -1.62
CA GLY A 50 -12.22 6.17 -0.83
C GLY A 50 -12.05 4.65 -0.82
N HIS A 51 -11.45 4.06 -1.86
CA HIS A 51 -11.11 2.63 -1.87
C HIS A 51 -9.98 2.30 -0.89
N VAL A 52 -8.93 3.12 -0.86
CA VAL A 52 -7.81 2.96 0.07
C VAL A 52 -8.29 3.16 1.50
N GLU A 53 -9.07 4.22 1.76
CA GLU A 53 -9.64 4.48 3.08
C GLU A 53 -10.54 3.33 3.57
N ARG A 54 -11.38 2.77 2.68
CA ARG A 54 -12.23 1.62 3.00
C ARG A 54 -11.40 0.37 3.31
N MET A 55 -10.37 0.11 2.51
CA MET A 55 -9.45 -1.00 2.74
C MET A 55 -8.76 -0.84 4.10
N GLN A 56 -8.17 0.32 4.39
CA GLN A 56 -7.52 0.61 5.66
C GLN A 56 -8.47 0.46 6.86
N ARG A 57 -9.73 0.88 6.71
CA ARG A 57 -10.75 0.65 7.76
C ARG A 57 -11.02 -0.83 7.96
N THR A 58 -11.15 -1.61 6.89
CA THR A 58 -11.35 -3.07 6.97
C THR A 58 -10.21 -3.73 7.75
N PHE A 59 -8.95 -3.43 7.40
CA PHE A 59 -7.80 -3.96 8.17
C PHE A 59 -7.80 -3.51 9.62
N ARG A 60 -8.12 -2.23 9.90
CA ARG A 60 -8.18 -1.73 11.27
C ARG A 60 -9.21 -2.47 12.09
N ASP A 61 -10.41 -2.63 11.54
CA ASP A 61 -11.57 -3.17 12.23
C ASP A 61 -11.45 -4.70 12.40
N GLU A 62 -10.92 -5.41 11.40
CA GLU A 62 -10.88 -6.88 11.37
C GLU A 62 -9.53 -7.47 11.84
N PHE A 63 -8.41 -6.81 11.55
CA PHE A 63 -7.08 -7.35 11.83
C PHE A 63 -6.36 -6.66 12.99
N TYR A 64 -6.38 -5.33 13.08
CA TYR A 64 -5.56 -4.59 14.07
C TYR A 64 -6.24 -4.37 15.43
N THR A 65 -7.52 -4.73 15.59
CA THR A 65 -8.27 -4.59 16.86
C THR A 65 -8.13 -5.79 17.79
N ARG A 66 -7.62 -6.92 17.29
CA ARG A 66 -7.36 -8.14 18.09
C ARG A 66 -5.95 -8.11 18.70
N PRO A 67 -5.65 -8.97 19.68
CA PRO A 67 -4.28 -9.17 20.14
C PRO A 67 -3.36 -9.57 18.98
N LEU A 68 -2.21 -8.89 18.89
CA LEU A 68 -1.20 -9.11 17.86
C LEU A 68 0.11 -9.59 18.50
N PRO A 69 0.89 -10.42 17.78
CA PRO A 69 2.22 -10.79 18.22
C PRO A 69 3.13 -9.56 18.29
N SER A 70 4.06 -9.56 19.24
CA SER A 70 5.02 -8.46 19.43
C SER A 70 6.20 -8.53 18.45
N GLN A 71 6.43 -9.69 17.85
CA GLN A 71 7.51 -9.89 16.89
C GLN A 71 7.04 -9.66 15.45
N ILE A 72 7.78 -8.84 14.71
CA ILE A 72 7.46 -8.52 13.31
C ILE A 72 7.33 -9.76 12.41
N PRO A 73 8.18 -10.81 12.50
CA PRO A 73 8.03 -12.00 11.67
C PRO A 73 6.72 -12.76 11.93
N GLU A 74 6.26 -12.79 13.18
CA GLU A 74 5.00 -13.43 13.56
C GLU A 74 3.81 -12.59 13.05
N LEU A 75 3.87 -11.27 13.20
CA LEU A 75 2.87 -10.34 12.67
C LEU A 75 2.74 -10.47 11.15
N GLN A 76 3.87 -10.56 10.43
CA GLN A 76 3.88 -10.73 8.98
C GLN A 76 3.23 -12.04 8.55
N ARG A 77 3.47 -13.15 9.27
CA ARG A 77 2.83 -14.43 8.99
C ARG A 77 1.32 -14.40 9.19
N GLU A 78 0.86 -13.77 10.28
CA GLU A 78 -0.57 -13.64 10.53
C GLU A 78 -1.25 -12.72 9.50
N LEU A 79 -0.56 -11.65 9.07
CA LEU A 79 -1.07 -10.77 8.03
C LEU A 79 -1.15 -11.49 6.67
N ASP A 80 -0.11 -12.24 6.29
CA ASP A 80 -0.13 -13.05 5.07
C ASP A 80 -1.32 -14.04 5.10
N ALA A 81 -1.55 -14.73 6.22
CA ALA A 81 -2.67 -15.67 6.38
C ALA A 81 -4.06 -15.01 6.37
N TYR A 82 -4.16 -13.72 6.71
CA TYR A 82 -5.41 -12.95 6.59
C TYR A 82 -5.69 -12.50 5.14
N LEU A 83 -4.64 -12.37 4.32
CA LEU A 83 -4.73 -11.90 2.93
C LEU A 83 -4.97 -13.03 1.92
N ASP A 84 -4.69 -14.28 2.30
CA ASP A 84 -4.94 -15.51 1.51
C ASP A 84 -6.43 -15.91 1.52
#